data_AF-A0A2E5F1W5-F1
#
_entry.id   AF-A0A2E5F1W5-F1
#
_cell.length_a   1.000
_cell.length_b   1.000
_cell.length_c   1.000
_cell.angle_alpha   90.00
_cell.angle_beta   90.00
_cell.angle_gamma   90.00
#
_symmetry.space_group_name_H-M   'P 1'
#
loop_
_entity.id
_entity.type
_entity.pdbx_description
1 polymer ?
#
loop_
_entity_poly.entity_id
_entity_poly.type
_entity_poly.pdbx_seq_one_letter_code
_entity_poly.pdbx_strand_id
1 'polypeptide(L)'
;MDRQGIENIASDYMYSESSTDKPLPLEGITVCDFTWIVAGPQATRILADLGADVIKVENESYIDSMRWGQQVDPENPSFNGSGFHNNFNRNKRGITANLHHPLGREIVERLIKKSDIVIENYSAGAFARMGFSWDRIQEINPTAIYISLSGFGHTGRDKSYITWGPTAAAVSGCTQMSGFPDKEPAGWGYSYLDHTAGYYGAIAALMALHHRKNTGEAQYVDISQIETGMVLTGVPLLDYQINSRRYERIGNRSRYPAVAPHNTYRCKQDNKGRDSWIAITVEETLQWNALCDLIGDSRLNDDPRFKDNESRKNNEDILDEIISEFTIENEAQSLMYRLQSIGIPAGMCQRTDDKMESDEQLSFRDFYPSAPHDHLGEHRYEGYPAKFSDARWKMERGAPLLGQDTFDVLTNLLEYSPEEVANMIAELAV
;
A
#
# COMPACT_ATOMS: atom_id res chain seq x y z
N MET A 1 7.30 -16.27 -31.51
CA MET A 1 5.88 -15.91 -31.40
C MET A 1 5.81 -14.41 -31.63
N ASP A 2 5.01 -13.97 -32.60
CA ASP A 2 4.82 -12.52 -32.83
C ASP A 2 3.99 -11.90 -31.69
N ARG A 3 4.05 -10.56 -31.57
CA ARG A 3 3.30 -9.81 -30.55
C ARG A 3 1.78 -10.06 -30.62
N GLN A 4 1.26 -10.31 -31.82
CA GLN A 4 -0.16 -10.55 -32.08
C GLN A 4 -0.66 -11.86 -31.43
N GLY A 5 0.18 -12.90 -31.42
CA GLY A 5 -0.12 -14.18 -30.78
C GLY A 5 -0.09 -14.16 -29.25
N ILE A 6 0.59 -13.17 -28.65
CA ILE A 6 0.62 -12.97 -27.18
C ILE A 6 -0.60 -12.14 -26.73
N GLU A 7 -1.02 -11.16 -27.52
CA GLU A 7 -2.20 -10.33 -27.24
C GLU A 7 -3.50 -11.17 -27.17
N ASN A 8 -3.68 -12.13 -28.09
CA ASN A 8 -4.89 -12.97 -28.13
C ASN A 8 -4.98 -14.00 -26.99
N ILE A 9 -3.85 -14.43 -26.41
CA ILE A 9 -3.88 -15.41 -25.31
C ILE A 9 -4.18 -14.70 -23.98
N ALA A 10 -3.74 -13.45 -23.80
CA ALA A 10 -4.02 -12.71 -22.58
C ALA A 10 -5.47 -12.18 -22.50
N SER A 11 -6.09 -11.82 -23.64
CA SER A 11 -7.47 -11.30 -23.67
C SER A 11 -8.51 -12.35 -23.33
N ASP A 12 -8.37 -13.56 -23.87
CA ASP A 12 -9.43 -14.57 -23.83
C ASP A 12 -9.56 -15.27 -22.46
N TYR A 13 -8.46 -15.38 -21.70
CA TYR A 13 -8.45 -16.00 -20.37
C TYR A 13 -8.75 -15.05 -19.20
N MET A 14 -8.55 -13.73 -19.39
CA MET A 14 -8.65 -12.76 -18.28
C MET A 14 -9.95 -11.96 -18.28
N TYR A 15 -10.69 -11.91 -19.39
CA TYR A 15 -11.80 -10.98 -19.59
C TYR A 15 -13.13 -11.61 -20.03
N SER A 16 -13.29 -12.95 -19.98
CA SER A 16 -14.42 -13.65 -20.61
C SER A 16 -15.58 -14.13 -19.69
N GLU A 17 -15.65 -13.73 -18.42
CA GLU A 17 -16.85 -13.98 -17.58
C GLU A 17 -17.14 -12.77 -16.67
N SER A 18 -18.41 -12.56 -16.32
CA SER A 18 -18.82 -11.56 -15.32
C SER A 18 -17.98 -11.76 -14.06
N SER A 19 -17.18 -10.76 -13.69
CA SER A 19 -16.23 -10.87 -12.57
C SER A 19 -16.91 -11.19 -11.24
N THR A 20 -18.23 -11.02 -11.14
CA THR A 20 -19.06 -11.27 -9.96
C THR A 20 -19.21 -12.75 -9.59
N ASP A 21 -19.11 -13.66 -10.56
CA ASP A 21 -19.41 -15.10 -10.35
C ASP A 21 -18.21 -15.88 -9.82
N LYS A 22 -17.03 -15.25 -9.81
CA LYS A 22 -15.80 -15.84 -9.27
C LYS A 22 -15.80 -15.75 -7.73
N PRO A 23 -15.27 -16.78 -7.04
CA PRO A 23 -15.24 -16.79 -5.58
C PRO A 23 -14.31 -15.70 -5.02
N LEU A 24 -14.65 -15.23 -3.82
CA LEU A 24 -13.79 -14.35 -3.03
C LEU A 24 -12.81 -15.21 -2.20
N PRO A 25 -11.49 -14.96 -2.26
CA PRO A 25 -10.48 -15.82 -1.62
C PRO A 25 -10.61 -16.00 -0.10
N LEU A 26 -11.16 -15.01 0.60
CA LEU A 26 -11.33 -15.01 2.06
C LEU A 26 -12.80 -15.01 2.49
N GLU A 27 -13.71 -15.43 1.61
CA GLU A 27 -15.11 -15.64 1.99
C GLU A 27 -15.22 -16.60 3.17
N GLY A 28 -16.02 -16.23 4.17
CA GLY A 28 -16.20 -16.99 5.41
C GLY A 28 -15.12 -16.76 6.48
N ILE A 29 -14.13 -15.89 6.24
CA ILE A 29 -13.18 -15.44 7.27
C ILE A 29 -13.72 -14.19 7.96
N THR A 30 -13.83 -14.21 9.29
CA THR A 30 -14.24 -13.03 10.09
C THR A 30 -13.03 -12.42 10.81
N VAL A 31 -12.89 -11.09 10.74
CA VAL A 31 -11.76 -10.34 11.32
C VAL A 31 -12.28 -9.30 12.32
N CYS A 32 -11.83 -9.39 13.57
CA CYS A 32 -12.01 -8.37 14.59
C CYS A 32 -10.88 -7.34 14.48
N ASP A 33 -11.20 -6.16 13.95
CA ASP A 33 -10.25 -5.11 13.58
C ASP A 33 -10.25 -3.96 14.61
N PHE A 34 -9.20 -3.90 15.45
CA PHE A 34 -8.92 -2.81 16.38
C PHE A 34 -7.91 -1.80 15.83
N THR A 35 -7.64 -1.87 14.54
CA THR A 35 -6.58 -1.06 13.95
C THR A 35 -7.01 0.37 13.69
N TRP A 36 -6.03 1.27 13.69
CA TRP A 36 -6.20 2.70 13.45
C TRP A 36 -5.05 3.28 12.62
N ILE A 37 -5.24 4.50 12.13
CA ILE A 37 -4.26 5.20 11.29
C ILE A 37 -4.12 4.54 9.93
N VAL A 38 -2.96 3.94 9.61
CA VAL A 38 -2.66 3.48 8.24
C VAL A 38 -2.20 2.03 8.22
N ALA A 39 -1.20 1.64 9.04
CA ALA A 39 -0.56 0.33 8.89
C ALA A 39 -1.51 -0.86 9.11
N GLY A 40 -2.19 -0.89 10.26
CA GLY A 40 -3.18 -1.93 10.54
C GLY A 40 -4.41 -1.85 9.61
N PRO A 41 -5.01 -0.67 9.39
CA PRO A 41 -6.14 -0.54 8.48
C PRO A 41 -5.83 -0.98 7.05
N GLN A 42 -4.60 -0.74 6.56
CA GLN A 42 -4.14 -1.22 5.27
C GLN A 42 -4.13 -2.75 5.20
N ALA A 43 -3.66 -3.44 6.26
CA ALA A 43 -3.68 -4.91 6.31
C ALA A 43 -5.11 -5.43 6.24
N THR A 44 -6.01 -4.90 7.09
CA THR A 44 -7.39 -5.37 7.16
C THR A 44 -8.23 -4.97 5.96
N ARG A 45 -7.94 -3.84 5.31
CA ARG A 45 -8.52 -3.49 4.00
C ARG A 45 -8.21 -4.53 2.94
N ILE A 46 -6.96 -5.00 2.88
CA ILE A 46 -6.57 -6.06 1.92
C ILE A 46 -7.39 -7.34 2.19
N LEU A 47 -7.59 -7.69 3.46
CA LEU A 47 -8.43 -8.85 3.81
C LEU A 47 -9.90 -8.63 3.41
N ALA A 48 -10.44 -7.43 3.64
CA ALA A 48 -11.81 -7.07 3.25
C ALA A 48 -12.01 -7.08 1.72
N ASP A 49 -11.06 -6.50 0.97
CA ASP A 49 -11.05 -6.50 -0.50
C ASP A 49 -11.01 -7.93 -1.06
N LEU A 50 -10.36 -8.87 -0.36
CA LEU A 50 -10.30 -10.29 -0.70
C LEU A 50 -11.50 -11.11 -0.18
N GLY A 51 -12.46 -10.47 0.48
CA GLY A 51 -13.74 -11.07 0.87
C GLY A 51 -13.93 -11.40 2.34
N ALA A 52 -12.94 -11.15 3.20
CA ALA A 52 -13.12 -11.33 4.64
C ALA A 52 -14.19 -10.36 5.17
N ASP A 53 -14.96 -10.82 6.15
CA ASP A 53 -15.87 -9.98 6.92
C ASP A 53 -15.09 -9.27 8.03
N VAL A 54 -14.61 -8.07 7.69
CA VAL A 54 -13.78 -7.25 8.57
C VAL A 54 -14.66 -6.29 9.36
N ILE A 55 -14.65 -6.45 10.68
CA ILE A 55 -15.46 -5.69 11.62
C ILE A 55 -14.54 -4.76 12.40
N LYS A 56 -14.51 -3.49 12.00
CA LYS A 56 -13.77 -2.43 12.67
C LYS A 56 -14.49 -2.04 13.95
N VAL A 57 -13.79 -2.14 15.08
CA VAL A 57 -14.30 -1.75 16.40
C VAL A 57 -13.74 -0.39 16.78
N GLU A 58 -14.63 0.56 17.00
CA GLU A 58 -14.26 1.92 17.42
C GLU A 58 -15.06 2.35 18.66
N ASN A 59 -14.66 3.48 19.23
CA ASN A 59 -15.38 4.15 20.31
C ASN A 59 -15.33 5.65 20.03
N GLU A 60 -16.43 6.37 20.24
CA GLU A 60 -16.47 7.84 20.07
C GLU A 60 -15.39 8.56 20.90
N SER A 61 -15.07 8.04 22.09
CA SER A 61 -14.03 8.58 22.97
C SER A 61 -12.60 8.28 22.49
N TYR A 62 -12.42 7.24 21.70
CA TYR A 62 -11.12 6.74 21.22
C TYR A 62 -11.23 6.34 19.74
N ILE A 63 -11.60 7.34 18.94
CA ILE A 63 -11.91 7.15 17.52
C ILE A 63 -10.61 7.03 16.69
N ASP A 64 -10.67 6.35 15.55
CA ASP A 64 -9.57 6.39 14.59
C ASP A 64 -9.33 7.83 14.13
N SER A 65 -8.17 8.39 14.46
CA SER A 65 -7.89 9.80 14.18
C SER A 65 -7.83 10.11 12.68
N MET A 66 -7.73 9.10 11.81
CA MET A 66 -7.88 9.29 10.37
C MET A 66 -9.27 9.72 9.95
N ARG A 67 -10.30 9.60 10.80
CA ARG A 67 -11.62 10.23 10.57
C ARG A 67 -11.57 11.76 10.54
N TRP A 68 -10.54 12.35 11.16
CA TRP A 68 -10.20 13.78 11.07
C TRP A 68 -9.05 14.08 10.10
N GLY A 69 -8.65 13.10 9.29
CA GLY A 69 -7.74 13.32 8.17
C GLY A 69 -8.33 14.29 7.14
N GLN A 70 -7.63 14.45 6.02
CA GLN A 70 -8.06 15.31 4.91
C GLN A 70 -9.53 15.07 4.54
N GLN A 71 -10.35 16.09 4.74
CA GLN A 71 -11.77 16.07 4.46
C GLN A 71 -12.01 16.22 2.96
N VAL A 72 -12.90 15.41 2.40
CA VAL A 72 -13.32 15.50 1.00
C VAL A 72 -14.09 16.80 0.76
N ASP A 73 -14.91 17.21 1.73
CA ASP A 73 -15.52 18.54 1.80
C ASP A 73 -14.95 19.30 3.01
N PRO A 74 -13.88 20.11 2.82
CA PRO A 74 -13.28 20.89 3.89
C PRO A 74 -14.20 21.94 4.51
N GLU A 75 -15.25 22.37 3.81
CA GLU A 75 -16.20 23.37 4.31
C GLU A 75 -17.20 22.76 5.30
N ASN A 76 -17.42 21.43 5.23
CA ASN A 76 -18.33 20.69 6.11
C ASN A 76 -17.63 19.46 6.72
N PRO A 77 -16.62 19.64 7.58
CA PRO A 77 -15.84 18.54 8.14
C PRO A 77 -16.70 17.62 9.03
N SER A 78 -16.50 16.30 8.92
CA SER A 78 -17.20 15.32 9.75
C SER A 78 -16.35 14.06 9.97
N PHE A 79 -16.70 13.26 10.99
CA PHE A 79 -16.07 11.93 11.21
C PHE A 79 -16.22 10.96 10.03
N ASN A 80 -17.15 11.25 9.13
CA ASN A 80 -17.45 10.44 7.95
C ASN A 80 -16.98 11.13 6.66
N GLY A 81 -16.37 12.31 6.76
CA GLY A 81 -15.95 13.15 5.63
C GLY A 81 -14.51 12.93 5.18
N SER A 82 -13.71 12.14 5.91
CA SER A 82 -12.29 11.96 5.63
C SER A 82 -12.02 11.02 4.47
N GLY A 83 -11.26 11.51 3.48
CA GLY A 83 -10.74 10.70 2.38
C GLY A 83 -9.75 9.63 2.83
N PHE A 84 -8.97 9.89 3.89
CA PHE A 84 -8.04 8.89 4.44
C PHE A 84 -8.78 7.72 5.07
N HIS A 85 -9.75 8.00 5.95
CA HIS A 85 -10.54 6.95 6.58
C HIS A 85 -11.30 6.14 5.52
N ASN A 86 -11.92 6.83 4.55
CA ASN A 86 -12.64 6.21 3.45
C ASN A 86 -11.74 5.25 2.64
N ASN A 87 -10.51 5.67 2.35
CA ASN A 87 -9.56 4.86 1.58
C ASN A 87 -9.10 3.60 2.31
N PHE A 88 -8.77 3.71 3.60
CA PHE A 88 -8.19 2.60 4.38
C PHE A 88 -9.21 1.67 5.03
N ASN A 89 -10.50 2.04 5.04
CA ASN A 89 -11.54 1.26 5.71
C ASN A 89 -12.69 0.85 4.80
N ARG A 90 -12.56 1.01 3.47
CA ARG A 90 -13.51 0.47 2.49
C ARG A 90 -13.77 -1.03 2.67
N ASN A 91 -14.94 -1.49 2.23
CA ASN A 91 -15.43 -2.87 2.36
C ASN A 91 -15.57 -3.42 3.79
N LYS A 92 -15.20 -2.66 4.84
CA LYS A 92 -15.37 -3.07 6.23
C LYS A 92 -16.78 -2.76 6.73
N ARG A 93 -17.18 -3.47 7.79
CA ARG A 93 -18.30 -3.08 8.67
C ARG A 93 -17.75 -2.36 9.89
N GLY A 94 -18.41 -1.30 10.33
CA GLY A 94 -17.98 -0.48 11.46
C GLY A 94 -18.95 -0.59 12.63
N ILE A 95 -18.46 -1.00 13.80
CA ILE A 95 -19.23 -0.99 15.04
C ILE A 95 -18.60 -0.06 16.06
N THR A 96 -19.42 0.35 17.01
CA THR A 96 -19.02 1.06 18.21
C THR A 96 -19.05 0.11 19.40
N ALA A 97 -18.02 0.16 20.26
CA ALA A 97 -17.99 -0.60 21.52
C ALA A 97 -17.13 0.11 22.57
N ASN A 98 -17.71 0.40 23.74
CA ASN A 98 -17.04 1.07 24.83
C ASN A 98 -16.35 0.08 25.78
N LEU A 99 -15.04 -0.10 25.62
CA LEU A 99 -14.24 -0.99 26.48
C LEU A 99 -14.17 -0.58 27.96
N HIS A 100 -14.59 0.64 28.32
CA HIS A 100 -14.75 1.05 29.72
C HIS A 100 -16.09 0.61 30.33
N HIS A 101 -17.05 0.19 29.50
CA HIS A 101 -18.34 -0.32 29.93
C HIS A 101 -18.33 -1.87 29.95
N PRO A 102 -18.87 -2.54 30.98
CA PRO A 102 -18.91 -4.00 31.04
C PRO A 102 -19.57 -4.65 29.81
N LEU A 103 -20.69 -4.10 29.34
CA LEU A 103 -21.37 -4.59 28.13
C LEU A 103 -20.53 -4.37 26.86
N GLY A 104 -19.79 -3.26 26.75
CA GLY A 104 -18.90 -3.01 25.62
C GLY A 104 -17.73 -4.02 25.57
N ARG A 105 -17.21 -4.40 26.75
CA ARG A 105 -16.23 -5.50 26.84
C ARG A 105 -16.83 -6.85 26.45
N GLU A 106 -18.05 -7.14 26.91
CA GLU A 106 -18.75 -8.37 26.56
C GLU A 106 -18.94 -8.51 25.04
N ILE A 107 -19.36 -7.44 24.37
CA ILE A 107 -19.52 -7.40 22.90
C ILE A 107 -18.21 -7.76 22.21
N VAL A 108 -17.09 -7.16 22.63
CA VAL A 108 -15.78 -7.46 22.06
C VAL A 108 -15.35 -8.90 22.33
N GLU A 109 -15.56 -9.42 23.53
CA GLU A 109 -15.26 -10.83 23.83
C GLU A 109 -16.10 -11.78 22.96
N ARG A 110 -17.39 -11.49 22.73
CA ARG A 110 -18.24 -12.26 21.82
C ARG A 110 -17.76 -12.15 20.37
N LEU A 111 -17.33 -10.97 19.93
CA LEU A 111 -16.79 -10.78 18.59
C LEU A 111 -15.49 -11.56 18.40
N ILE A 112 -14.56 -11.53 19.36
CA ILE A 112 -13.33 -12.35 19.33
C ILE A 112 -13.68 -13.84 19.26
N LYS A 113 -14.70 -14.28 20.01
CA LYS A 113 -15.18 -15.67 19.98
C LYS A 113 -15.69 -16.12 18.61
N LYS A 114 -16.21 -15.20 17.79
CA LYS A 114 -16.71 -15.46 16.43
C LYS A 114 -15.69 -15.18 15.33
N SER A 115 -14.52 -14.64 15.66
CA SER A 115 -13.53 -14.17 14.68
C SER A 115 -12.44 -15.20 14.44
N ASP A 116 -11.97 -15.29 13.20
CA ASP A 116 -10.80 -16.06 12.81
C ASP A 116 -9.49 -15.33 13.10
N ILE A 117 -9.53 -14.00 12.98
CA ILE A 117 -8.39 -13.12 13.19
C ILE A 117 -8.80 -11.99 14.13
N VAL A 118 -7.96 -11.73 15.13
CA VAL A 118 -7.98 -10.50 15.92
C VAL A 118 -6.74 -9.72 15.55
N ILE A 119 -6.88 -8.45 15.18
CA ILE A 119 -5.76 -7.62 14.74
C ILE A 119 -5.81 -6.22 15.32
N GLU A 120 -4.65 -5.73 15.75
CA GLU A 120 -4.46 -4.40 16.31
C GLU A 120 -3.07 -3.84 15.95
N ASN A 121 -2.93 -2.52 16.01
CA ASN A 121 -1.66 -1.84 15.75
C ASN A 121 -1.37 -0.74 16.78
N TYR A 122 -1.66 -1.02 18.05
CA TYR A 122 -1.31 -0.13 19.15
C TYR A 122 0.16 -0.27 19.54
N SER A 123 0.63 0.63 20.42
CA SER A 123 1.97 0.48 21.03
C SER A 123 2.06 -0.79 21.86
N ALA A 124 3.26 -1.38 21.96
CA ALA A 124 3.45 -2.70 22.55
C ALA A 124 2.77 -2.86 23.93
N GLY A 125 1.98 -3.93 24.04
CA GLY A 125 1.23 -4.30 25.25
C GLY A 125 0.04 -3.39 25.58
N ALA A 126 -0.33 -2.42 24.75
CA ALA A 126 -1.50 -1.58 24.99
C ALA A 126 -2.80 -2.40 24.99
N PHE A 127 -3.00 -3.26 24.00
CA PHE A 127 -4.18 -4.13 23.93
C PHE A 127 -4.25 -5.11 25.11
N ALA A 128 -3.10 -5.66 25.53
CA ALA A 128 -3.00 -6.47 26.74
C ALA A 128 -3.41 -5.71 28.00
N ARG A 129 -3.01 -4.43 28.15
CA ARG A 129 -3.45 -3.56 29.26
C ARG A 129 -4.94 -3.22 29.21
N MET A 130 -5.54 -3.21 28.02
CA MET A 130 -6.99 -3.11 27.83
C MET A 130 -7.72 -4.41 28.19
N GLY A 131 -6.97 -5.49 28.48
CA GLY A 131 -7.50 -6.77 28.91
C GLY A 131 -7.56 -7.82 27.81
N PHE A 132 -6.93 -7.60 26.66
CA PHE A 132 -6.92 -8.52 25.52
C PHE A 132 -5.48 -8.93 25.19
N SER A 133 -4.82 -9.64 26.12
CA SER A 133 -3.54 -10.30 25.84
C SER A 133 -3.74 -11.51 24.93
N TRP A 134 -2.64 -12.03 24.36
CA TRP A 134 -2.69 -13.28 23.62
C TRP A 134 -3.34 -14.42 24.42
N ASP A 135 -2.90 -14.61 25.67
CA ASP A 135 -3.45 -15.64 26.56
C ASP A 135 -4.97 -15.46 26.74
N ARG A 136 -5.45 -14.22 26.91
CA ARG A 136 -6.89 -13.94 27.03
C ARG A 136 -7.64 -14.22 25.73
N ILE A 137 -7.05 -13.88 24.58
CA ILE A 137 -7.64 -14.19 23.26
C ILE A 137 -7.74 -15.71 23.10
N GLN A 138 -6.72 -16.48 23.49
CA GLN A 138 -6.77 -17.95 23.44
C GLN A 138 -7.81 -18.55 24.40
N GLU A 139 -8.00 -17.97 25.59
CA GLU A 139 -9.08 -18.39 26.50
C GLU A 139 -10.47 -18.18 25.89
N ILE A 140 -10.67 -17.07 25.18
CA ILE A 140 -11.95 -16.74 24.52
C ILE A 140 -12.16 -17.59 23.27
N ASN A 141 -11.12 -17.70 22.43
CA ASN A 141 -11.12 -18.42 21.17
C ASN A 141 -9.74 -19.07 20.89
N PRO A 142 -9.58 -20.37 21.17
CA PRO A 142 -8.31 -21.07 20.97
C PRO A 142 -7.92 -21.21 19.48
N THR A 143 -8.83 -20.92 18.56
CA THR A 143 -8.59 -20.99 17.11
C THR A 143 -8.35 -19.63 16.46
N ALA A 144 -8.48 -18.53 17.21
CA ALA A 144 -8.26 -17.18 16.69
C ALA A 144 -6.76 -16.91 16.51
N ILE A 145 -6.39 -16.45 15.33
CA ILE A 145 -5.07 -15.89 15.06
C ILE A 145 -5.03 -14.48 15.67
N TYR A 146 -3.99 -14.16 16.42
CA TYR A 146 -3.79 -12.80 16.92
C TYR A 146 -2.62 -12.14 16.21
N ILE A 147 -2.85 -10.99 15.59
CA ILE A 147 -1.83 -10.21 14.89
C ILE A 147 -1.67 -8.87 15.60
N SER A 148 -0.44 -8.57 16.00
CA SER A 148 -0.07 -7.28 16.57
C SER A 148 0.98 -6.61 15.69
N LEU A 149 0.69 -5.38 15.26
CA LEU A 149 1.58 -4.60 14.41
C LEU A 149 2.00 -3.33 15.15
N SER A 150 3.19 -3.36 15.76
CA SER A 150 3.73 -2.21 16.50
C SER A 150 4.98 -1.64 15.79
N GLY A 151 5.46 -0.48 16.25
CA GLY A 151 6.63 0.16 15.65
C GLY A 151 7.89 -0.70 15.67
N PHE A 152 8.27 -1.14 16.87
CA PHE A 152 9.51 -1.87 17.15
C PHE A 152 9.29 -3.36 17.46
N GLY A 153 8.05 -3.87 17.36
CA GLY A 153 7.70 -5.22 17.82
C GLY A 153 7.51 -5.29 19.33
N HIS A 154 7.08 -6.44 19.83
CA HIS A 154 6.74 -6.65 21.25
C HIS A 154 7.92 -7.14 22.10
N THR A 155 9.09 -7.30 21.49
CA THR A 155 10.31 -7.81 22.14
C THR A 155 11.52 -6.89 21.92
N GLY A 156 12.60 -7.15 22.64
CA GLY A 156 13.83 -6.35 22.54
C GLY A 156 13.80 -5.04 23.35
N ARG A 157 14.91 -4.29 23.25
CA ARG A 157 15.18 -3.07 24.03
C ARG A 157 14.19 -1.95 23.72
N ASP A 158 13.80 -1.82 22.45
CA ASP A 158 13.11 -0.64 21.92
C ASP A 158 11.58 -0.82 21.84
N LYS A 159 11.05 -1.96 22.32
CA LYS A 159 9.61 -2.30 22.25
C LYS A 159 8.65 -1.26 22.82
N SER A 160 9.11 -0.44 23.77
CA SER A 160 8.28 0.59 24.40
C SER A 160 8.23 1.91 23.62
N TYR A 161 8.99 2.04 22.53
CA TYR A 161 9.01 3.26 21.73
C TYR A 161 7.87 3.29 20.71
N ILE A 162 7.38 4.50 20.45
CA ILE A 162 6.30 4.78 19.51
C ILE A 162 6.91 5.22 18.17
N THR A 163 6.34 4.73 17.08
CA THR A 163 6.72 5.13 15.72
C THR A 163 5.56 5.78 14.99
N TRP A 164 5.93 6.54 13.97
CA TRP A 164 5.09 6.99 12.87
C TRP A 164 5.85 6.61 11.60
N GLY A 165 5.20 6.46 10.44
CA GLY A 165 5.93 6.00 9.25
C GLY A 165 7.18 6.81 8.88
N PRO A 166 7.26 8.16 9.07
CA PRO A 166 8.52 8.88 8.88
C PRO A 166 9.64 8.46 9.84
N THR A 167 9.33 8.20 11.12
CA THR A 167 10.35 7.74 12.07
C THR A 167 10.73 6.29 11.81
N ALA A 168 9.78 5.44 11.42
CA ALA A 168 10.09 4.09 10.97
C ALA A 168 11.00 4.09 9.72
N ALA A 169 10.74 4.99 8.75
CA ALA A 169 11.56 5.12 7.54
C ALA A 169 12.99 5.58 7.87
N ALA A 170 13.13 6.44 8.88
CA ALA A 170 14.44 6.86 9.35
C ALA A 170 15.19 5.70 10.03
N VAL A 171 14.55 4.99 10.96
CA VAL A 171 15.19 3.92 11.75
C VAL A 171 15.53 2.70 10.90
N SER A 172 14.70 2.36 9.91
CA SER A 172 14.96 1.25 8.97
C SER A 172 16.07 1.56 7.94
N GLY A 173 16.56 2.80 7.89
CA GLY A 173 17.59 3.25 6.95
C GLY A 173 17.08 3.76 5.61
N CYS A 174 15.79 3.58 5.29
CA CYS A 174 15.18 4.04 4.04
C CYS A 174 15.35 5.55 3.82
N THR A 175 15.24 6.37 4.87
CA THR A 175 15.44 7.83 4.75
C THR A 175 16.85 8.17 4.30
N GLN A 176 17.87 7.50 4.87
CA GLN A 176 19.28 7.74 4.52
C GLN A 176 19.59 7.33 3.07
N MET A 177 18.90 6.30 2.58
CA MET A 177 19.13 5.72 1.26
C MET A 177 18.46 6.48 0.11
N SER A 178 17.52 7.38 0.41
CA SER A 178 16.78 8.15 -0.57
C SER A 178 17.20 9.62 -0.66
N GLY A 179 17.25 10.15 -1.88
CA GLY A 179 17.55 11.53 -2.19
C GLY A 179 18.77 11.68 -3.10
N PHE A 180 19.14 12.93 -3.39
CA PHE A 180 20.35 13.25 -4.16
C PHE A 180 21.60 13.18 -3.26
N PRO A 181 22.80 12.88 -3.84
CA PRO A 181 24.05 12.78 -3.10
C PRO A 181 24.43 14.05 -2.33
N ASP A 182 24.18 15.22 -2.92
CA ASP A 182 24.55 16.55 -2.42
C ASP A 182 23.46 17.21 -1.55
N LYS A 183 22.38 16.47 -1.26
CA LYS A 183 21.24 16.94 -0.46
C LYS A 183 21.09 16.15 0.82
N GLU A 184 20.36 16.75 1.77
CA GLU A 184 19.94 16.10 3.00
C GLU A 184 19.10 14.84 2.68
N PRO A 185 19.17 13.79 3.53
CA PRO A 185 18.26 12.65 3.43
C PRO A 185 16.80 13.09 3.47
N ALA A 186 15.99 12.64 2.51
CA ALA A 186 14.60 13.08 2.38
C ALA A 186 13.56 11.94 2.47
N GLY A 187 13.99 10.67 2.41
CA GLY A 187 13.08 9.53 2.32
C GLY A 187 12.29 9.51 1.00
N TRP A 188 11.22 8.72 0.94
CA TRP A 188 10.36 8.59 -0.26
C TRP A 188 9.13 9.53 -0.21
N GLY A 189 9.06 10.40 0.81
CA GLY A 189 7.85 11.17 1.13
C GLY A 189 6.73 10.29 1.70
N TYR A 190 5.70 10.92 2.29
CA TYR A 190 4.55 10.27 2.95
C TYR A 190 4.94 9.11 3.91
N SER A 191 3.94 8.39 4.43
CA SER A 191 4.10 7.33 5.42
C SER A 191 4.18 5.94 4.76
N TYR A 192 5.00 5.75 3.72
CA TYR A 192 5.01 4.49 2.94
C TYR A 192 5.35 3.24 3.76
N LEU A 193 6.07 3.37 4.87
CA LEU A 193 6.29 2.23 5.76
C LEU A 193 5.05 1.79 6.54
N ASP A 194 4.03 2.65 6.70
CA ASP A 194 2.73 2.18 7.17
C ASP A 194 2.13 1.22 6.14
N HIS A 195 2.20 1.55 4.84
CA HIS A 195 1.71 0.67 3.79
C HIS A 195 2.49 -0.65 3.71
N THR A 196 3.82 -0.58 3.76
CA THR A 196 4.68 -1.77 3.76
C THR A 196 4.36 -2.68 4.94
N ALA A 197 4.21 -2.12 6.14
CA ALA A 197 3.82 -2.90 7.30
C ALA A 197 2.42 -3.52 7.13
N GLY A 198 1.47 -2.79 6.53
CA GLY A 198 0.14 -3.32 6.18
C GLY A 198 0.19 -4.48 5.19
N TYR A 199 1.06 -4.43 4.18
CA TYR A 199 1.27 -5.54 3.24
C TYR A 199 1.80 -6.78 3.95
N TYR A 200 2.82 -6.62 4.80
CA TYR A 200 3.34 -7.73 5.61
C TYR A 200 2.32 -8.23 6.64
N GLY A 201 1.46 -7.35 7.18
CA GLY A 201 0.33 -7.73 8.03
C GLY A 201 -0.67 -8.62 7.32
N ALA A 202 -1.07 -8.26 6.10
CA ALA A 202 -1.93 -9.10 5.27
C ALA A 202 -1.26 -10.42 4.87
N ILE A 203 0.02 -10.40 4.49
CA ILE A 203 0.78 -11.63 4.19
C ILE A 203 0.84 -12.55 5.42
N ALA A 204 1.10 -12.00 6.60
CA ALA A 204 1.17 -12.77 7.83
C ALA A 204 -0.20 -13.35 8.21
N ALA A 205 -1.29 -12.61 8.00
CA ALA A 205 -2.65 -13.12 8.15
C ALA A 205 -2.92 -14.32 7.23
N LEU A 206 -2.59 -14.20 5.94
CA LEU A 206 -2.74 -15.29 4.97
C LEU A 206 -1.88 -16.51 5.33
N MET A 207 -0.64 -16.28 5.74
CA MET A 207 0.28 -17.34 6.21
C MET A 207 -0.27 -18.03 7.45
N ALA A 208 -0.81 -17.27 8.41
CA ALA A 208 -1.34 -17.82 9.65
C ALA A 208 -2.63 -18.61 9.42
N LEU A 209 -3.52 -18.13 8.53
CA LEU A 209 -4.69 -18.88 8.08
C LEU A 209 -4.28 -20.18 7.38
N HIS A 210 -3.27 -20.13 6.52
CA HIS A 210 -2.75 -21.32 5.85
C HIS A 210 -2.15 -22.33 6.84
N HIS A 211 -1.36 -21.85 7.81
CA HIS A 211 -0.84 -22.68 8.89
C HIS A 211 -1.96 -23.36 9.66
N ARG A 212 -2.95 -22.59 10.16
CA ARG A 212 -4.10 -23.10 10.90
C ARG A 212 -4.91 -24.12 10.10
N LYS A 213 -5.07 -23.91 8.79
CA LYS A 213 -5.73 -24.88 7.89
C LYS A 213 -4.99 -26.23 7.86
N ASN A 214 -3.66 -26.22 7.92
CA ASN A 214 -2.84 -27.42 7.80
C ASN A 214 -2.61 -28.11 9.15
N THR A 215 -2.53 -27.37 10.26
CA THR A 215 -2.17 -27.90 11.58
C THR A 215 -3.35 -27.93 12.55
N GLY A 216 -4.39 -27.14 12.32
CA GLY A 216 -5.46 -26.87 13.29
C GLY A 216 -5.07 -25.86 14.37
N GLU A 217 -3.84 -25.33 14.35
CA GLU A 217 -3.30 -24.49 15.42
C GLU A 217 -3.36 -23.00 15.06
N ALA A 218 -3.85 -22.19 16.00
CA ALA A 218 -3.73 -20.74 15.92
C ALA A 218 -2.33 -20.26 16.34
N GLN A 219 -2.02 -18.99 16.06
CA GLN A 219 -0.74 -18.41 16.46
C GLN A 219 -0.86 -16.92 16.77
N TYR A 220 0.08 -16.46 17.58
CA TYR A 220 0.37 -15.05 17.77
C TYR A 220 1.43 -14.59 16.75
N VAL A 221 1.14 -13.51 16.04
CA VAL A 221 2.03 -12.87 15.06
C VAL A 221 2.42 -11.48 15.58
N ASP A 222 3.71 -11.31 15.92
CA ASP A 222 4.31 -10.03 16.26
C ASP A 222 4.99 -9.44 15.01
N ILE A 223 4.58 -8.24 14.61
CA ILE A 223 5.12 -7.53 13.45
C ILE A 223 5.72 -6.20 13.91
N SER A 224 7.02 -6.01 13.64
CA SER A 224 7.66 -4.70 13.73
C SER A 224 7.55 -3.97 12.39
N GLN A 225 6.93 -2.80 12.40
CA GLN A 225 6.93 -1.89 11.25
C GLN A 225 8.36 -1.57 10.75
N ILE A 226 9.32 -1.38 11.66
CA ILE A 226 10.71 -1.06 11.28
C ILE A 226 11.34 -2.20 10.49
N GLU A 227 11.17 -3.44 10.95
CA GLU A 227 11.71 -4.62 10.27
C GLU A 227 11.12 -4.75 8.86
N THR A 228 9.84 -4.40 8.67
CA THR A 228 9.22 -4.36 7.33
C THR A 228 9.83 -3.33 6.41
N GLY A 229 10.45 -2.26 6.93
CA GLY A 229 11.21 -1.31 6.12
C GLY A 229 12.61 -1.81 5.78
N MET A 230 13.25 -2.55 6.70
CA MET A 230 14.62 -3.05 6.53
C MET A 230 14.73 -4.09 5.40
N VAL A 231 13.67 -4.83 5.10
CA VAL A 231 13.66 -5.76 3.96
C VAL A 231 13.83 -5.05 2.61
N LEU A 232 13.58 -3.74 2.53
CA LEU A 232 13.76 -2.93 1.32
C LEU A 232 15.23 -2.54 1.09
N THR A 233 16.11 -2.75 2.07
CA THR A 233 17.52 -2.29 2.05
C THR A 233 18.53 -3.45 1.97
N GLY A 234 18.07 -4.65 1.59
CA GLY A 234 18.88 -5.88 1.64
C GLY A 234 20.12 -5.88 0.74
N VAL A 235 20.06 -5.28 -0.46
CA VAL A 235 21.22 -5.27 -1.38
C VAL A 235 22.40 -4.47 -0.80
N PRO A 236 22.23 -3.23 -0.32
CA PRO A 236 23.30 -2.52 0.37
C PRO A 236 23.82 -3.19 1.65
N LEU A 237 22.95 -3.87 2.41
CA LEU A 237 23.37 -4.64 3.58
C LEU A 237 24.38 -5.74 3.19
N LEU A 238 24.05 -6.51 2.15
CA LEU A 238 24.94 -7.55 1.62
C LEU A 238 26.23 -6.98 1.03
N ASP A 239 26.15 -5.86 0.30
CA ASP A 239 27.33 -5.22 -0.27
C ASP A 239 28.31 -4.75 0.81
N TYR A 240 27.79 -4.18 1.90
CA TYR A 240 28.59 -3.83 3.06
C TYR A 240 29.19 -5.06 3.73
N GLN A 241 28.39 -6.12 3.96
CA GLN A 241 28.84 -7.33 4.64
C GLN A 241 29.99 -8.03 3.89
N ILE A 242 29.93 -8.09 2.56
CA ILE A 242 30.92 -8.81 1.75
C ILE A 242 32.09 -7.90 1.35
N ASN A 243 31.82 -6.65 0.96
CA ASN A 243 32.82 -5.78 0.33
C ASN A 243 33.22 -4.57 1.18
N SER A 244 32.64 -4.39 2.38
CA SER A 244 32.83 -3.20 3.23
C SER A 244 32.49 -1.87 2.54
N ARG A 245 31.71 -1.91 1.45
CA ARG A 245 31.27 -0.71 0.73
C ARG A 245 30.10 -0.07 1.45
N ARG A 246 30.23 1.22 1.77
CA ARG A 246 29.15 2.01 2.36
C ARG A 246 28.20 2.47 1.27
N TYR A 247 26.91 2.49 1.59
CA TYR A 247 25.90 3.05 0.68
C TYR A 247 26.05 4.56 0.55
N GLU A 248 25.90 5.06 -0.67
CA GLU A 248 25.83 6.48 -0.99
C GLU A 248 24.60 6.72 -1.85
N ARG A 249 23.89 7.83 -1.59
CA ARG A 249 22.75 8.26 -2.40
C ARG A 249 23.22 8.65 -3.79
N ILE A 250 22.46 8.29 -4.82
CA ILE A 250 22.80 8.54 -6.22
C ILE A 250 21.68 9.24 -7.00
N GLY A 251 20.67 9.75 -6.29
CA GLY A 251 19.45 10.24 -6.92
C GLY A 251 18.73 9.12 -7.66
N ASN A 252 18.32 9.37 -8.90
CA ASN A 252 17.58 8.42 -9.74
C ASN A 252 18.48 7.59 -10.67
N ARG A 253 19.81 7.69 -10.51
CA ARG A 253 20.78 6.89 -11.29
C ARG A 253 20.76 5.43 -10.87
N SER A 254 21.11 4.54 -11.80
CA SER A 254 21.26 3.11 -11.48
C SER A 254 22.68 2.76 -11.03
N ARG A 255 22.78 1.87 -10.03
CA ARG A 255 24.05 1.36 -9.47
C ARG A 255 24.16 -0.16 -9.56
N TYR A 256 23.04 -0.87 -9.46
CA TYR A 256 22.99 -2.32 -9.50
C TYR A 256 21.84 -2.75 -10.42
N PRO A 257 22.04 -2.81 -11.76
CA PRO A 257 23.33 -2.72 -12.47
C PRO A 257 23.85 -1.28 -12.68
N ALA A 258 25.15 -1.11 -12.90
CA ALA A 258 25.75 0.19 -13.20
C ALA A 258 25.62 0.50 -14.70
N VAL A 259 24.47 1.04 -15.09
CA VAL A 259 24.12 1.35 -16.49
C VAL A 259 23.83 2.84 -16.67
N ALA A 260 24.13 3.36 -17.87
CA ALA A 260 23.83 4.73 -18.25
C ALA A 260 23.50 4.85 -19.75
N PRO A 261 22.49 5.67 -20.14
CA PRO A 261 21.63 6.45 -19.25
C PRO A 261 20.59 5.59 -18.51
N HIS A 262 20.39 5.89 -17.22
CA HIS A 262 19.32 5.32 -16.41
C HIS A 262 18.93 6.34 -15.35
N ASN A 263 18.10 7.32 -15.71
CA ASN A 263 17.81 8.47 -14.86
C ASN A 263 16.43 9.07 -15.20
N THR A 264 16.04 10.11 -14.46
CA THR A 264 14.85 10.94 -14.73
C THR A 264 15.25 12.30 -15.26
N TYR A 265 14.69 12.69 -16.40
CA TYR A 265 15.01 13.95 -17.09
C TYR A 265 13.80 14.87 -17.16
N ARG A 266 14.04 16.17 -17.10
CA ARG A 266 12.98 17.18 -17.20
C ARG A 266 12.50 17.25 -18.66
N CYS A 267 11.19 17.34 -18.82
CA CYS A 267 10.53 17.52 -20.10
C CYS A 267 9.92 18.92 -20.22
N LYS A 268 9.41 19.22 -21.41
CA LYS A 268 8.58 20.40 -21.64
C LYS A 268 7.45 20.44 -20.61
N GLN A 269 7.17 21.63 -20.08
CA GLN A 269 6.04 21.81 -19.16
C GLN A 269 4.73 21.36 -19.83
N ASP A 270 3.82 20.85 -19.00
CA ASP A 270 2.50 20.43 -19.49
C ASP A 270 1.67 21.64 -19.96
N ASN A 271 0.50 21.37 -20.54
CA ASN A 271 -0.42 22.41 -21.02
C ASN A 271 -0.97 23.32 -19.91
N LYS A 272 -0.75 22.99 -18.62
CA LYS A 272 -1.10 23.79 -17.45
C LYS A 272 0.12 24.54 -16.88
N GLY A 273 1.28 24.49 -17.54
CA GLY A 273 2.52 25.15 -17.12
C GLY A 273 3.22 24.47 -15.94
N ARG A 274 2.90 23.20 -15.64
CA ARG A 274 3.52 22.44 -14.57
C ARG A 274 4.75 21.68 -15.09
N ASP A 275 5.71 21.47 -14.21
CA ASP A 275 6.89 20.67 -14.53
C ASP A 275 6.52 19.24 -14.92
N SER A 276 7.21 18.69 -15.93
CA SER A 276 7.02 17.30 -16.36
C SER A 276 8.38 16.60 -16.44
N TRP A 277 8.36 15.28 -16.25
CA TRP A 277 9.58 14.47 -16.17
C TRP A 277 9.35 13.11 -16.83
N ILE A 278 10.43 12.53 -17.35
CA ILE A 278 10.46 11.20 -17.95
C ILE A 278 11.61 10.38 -17.36
N ALA A 279 11.32 9.16 -16.95
CA ALA A 279 12.35 8.15 -16.66
C ALA A 279 12.75 7.48 -17.98
N ILE A 280 14.06 7.35 -18.22
CA ILE A 280 14.62 6.66 -19.39
C ILE A 280 15.67 5.67 -18.89
N THR A 281 15.58 4.42 -19.37
CA THR A 281 16.52 3.35 -19.04
C THR A 281 17.10 2.76 -20.31
N VAL A 282 18.42 2.72 -20.40
CA VAL A 282 19.19 2.07 -21.47
C VAL A 282 20.19 1.12 -20.83
N GLU A 283 20.09 -0.15 -21.18
CA GLU A 283 20.98 -1.21 -20.70
C GLU A 283 21.79 -1.80 -21.85
N GLU A 284 21.17 -1.96 -23.02
CA GLU A 284 21.74 -2.68 -24.14
C GLU A 284 22.32 -1.76 -25.22
N THR A 285 23.34 -2.24 -25.94
CA THR A 285 23.95 -1.48 -27.06
C THR A 285 22.93 -1.11 -28.14
N LEU A 286 21.95 -1.97 -28.42
CA LEU A 286 20.90 -1.67 -29.40
C LEU A 286 20.02 -0.49 -28.95
N GLN A 287 19.67 -0.44 -27.67
CA GLN A 287 18.91 0.67 -27.09
C GLN A 287 19.72 1.98 -27.12
N TRP A 288 21.01 1.89 -26.83
CA TRP A 288 21.92 3.04 -26.92
C TRP A 288 21.96 3.62 -28.33
N ASN A 289 22.22 2.78 -29.35
CA ASN A 289 22.25 3.24 -30.74
C ASN A 289 20.91 3.86 -31.17
N ALA A 290 19.80 3.22 -30.82
CA ALA A 290 18.46 3.75 -31.10
C ALA A 290 18.20 5.10 -30.40
N LEU A 291 18.71 5.29 -29.19
CA LEU A 291 18.61 6.56 -28.48
C LEU A 291 19.43 7.65 -29.19
N CYS A 292 20.68 7.34 -29.59
CA CYS A 292 21.52 8.30 -30.30
C CYS A 292 20.93 8.69 -31.66
N ASP A 293 20.35 7.74 -32.40
CA ASP A 293 19.65 8.01 -33.66
C ASP A 293 18.43 8.91 -33.44
N LEU A 294 17.66 8.67 -32.37
CA LEU A 294 16.49 9.49 -32.02
C LEU A 294 16.86 10.92 -31.62
N ILE A 295 17.93 11.07 -30.83
CA ILE A 295 18.41 12.39 -30.37
C ILE A 295 19.06 13.14 -31.55
N GLY A 296 19.78 12.43 -32.43
CA GLY A 296 20.42 13.01 -33.61
C GLY A 296 21.58 13.95 -33.30
N ASP A 297 22.18 13.82 -32.12
CA ASP A 297 23.28 14.68 -31.67
C ASP A 297 24.64 13.99 -31.87
N SER A 298 25.50 14.61 -32.68
CA SER A 298 26.88 14.14 -32.93
C SER A 298 27.73 13.97 -31.66
N ARG A 299 27.42 14.72 -30.58
CA ARG A 299 28.09 14.57 -29.27
C ARG A 299 27.88 13.18 -28.67
N LEU A 300 26.82 12.46 -29.05
CA LEU A 300 26.56 11.11 -28.55
C LEU A 300 27.13 10.02 -29.47
N ASN A 301 27.07 10.24 -30.78
CA ASN A 301 27.48 9.25 -31.78
C ASN A 301 28.99 9.12 -31.96
N ASP A 302 29.71 10.25 -31.96
CA ASP A 302 31.11 10.29 -32.38
C ASP A 302 32.09 10.44 -31.19
N ASP A 303 31.58 10.73 -29.99
CA ASP A 303 32.41 11.01 -28.83
C ASP A 303 32.90 9.71 -28.14
N PRO A 304 34.22 9.48 -28.03
CA PRO A 304 34.78 8.30 -27.37
C PRO A 304 34.33 8.11 -25.92
N ARG A 305 33.86 9.17 -25.25
CA ARG A 305 33.32 9.12 -23.89
C ARG A 305 32.03 8.31 -23.79
N PHE A 306 31.34 8.04 -24.89
CA PHE A 306 30.05 7.32 -24.88
C PHE A 306 30.04 6.01 -25.67
N LYS A 307 31.22 5.54 -26.11
CA LYS A 307 31.39 4.35 -26.97
C LYS A 307 30.84 3.03 -26.40
N ASP A 308 30.86 2.88 -25.08
CA ASP A 308 30.39 1.69 -24.35
C ASP A 308 29.81 2.09 -23.00
N ASN A 309 29.14 1.15 -22.32
CA ASN A 309 28.45 1.43 -21.06
C ASN A 309 29.39 1.91 -19.95
N GLU A 310 30.59 1.34 -19.85
CA GLU A 310 31.58 1.75 -18.85
C GLU A 310 32.00 3.20 -19.07
N SER A 311 32.30 3.57 -20.32
CA SER A 311 32.65 4.93 -20.70
C SER A 311 31.49 5.89 -20.41
N ARG A 312 30.25 5.52 -20.77
CA ARG A 312 29.05 6.31 -20.44
C ARG A 312 28.89 6.51 -18.94
N LYS A 313 29.08 5.45 -18.14
CA LYS A 313 28.94 5.52 -16.69
C LYS A 313 30.00 6.41 -16.05
N ASN A 314 31.23 6.37 -16.55
CA ASN A 314 32.32 7.25 -16.10
C ASN A 314 32.12 8.73 -16.50
N ASN A 315 31.25 9.01 -17.48
CA ASN A 315 30.94 10.35 -17.99
C ASN A 315 29.44 10.70 -17.82
N GLU A 316 28.76 10.10 -16.84
CA GLU A 316 27.30 10.13 -16.71
C GLU A 316 26.74 11.54 -16.51
N ASP A 317 27.48 12.44 -15.83
CA ASP A 317 27.07 13.84 -15.68
C ASP A 317 26.92 14.55 -17.03
N ILE A 318 27.92 14.41 -17.91
CA ILE A 318 27.92 15.03 -19.24
C ILE A 318 26.85 14.38 -20.13
N LEU A 319 26.68 13.06 -20.02
CA LEU A 319 25.64 12.33 -20.73
C LEU A 319 24.24 12.82 -20.32
N ASP A 320 24.01 12.99 -19.01
CA ASP A 320 22.74 13.45 -18.47
C ASP A 320 22.41 14.88 -18.91
N GLU A 321 23.42 15.76 -19.03
CA GLU A 321 23.25 17.12 -19.58
C GLU A 321 22.75 17.09 -21.03
N ILE A 322 23.40 16.30 -21.90
CA ILE A 322 23.02 16.20 -23.33
C ILE A 322 21.61 15.62 -23.47
N ILE A 323 21.26 14.59 -22.69
CA ILE A 323 19.92 14.01 -22.72
C ILE A 323 18.89 15.02 -22.21
N SER A 324 19.21 15.78 -21.15
CA SER A 324 18.31 16.81 -20.61
C SER A 324 18.01 17.91 -21.62
N GLU A 325 19.01 18.35 -22.39
CA GLU A 325 18.82 19.33 -23.48
C GLU A 325 17.86 18.82 -24.57
N PHE A 326 17.86 17.51 -24.84
CA PHE A 326 16.89 16.91 -25.75
C PHE A 326 15.51 16.77 -25.11
N THR A 327 15.41 16.26 -23.88
CA THR A 327 14.10 15.95 -23.26
C THR A 327 13.30 17.20 -22.95
N ILE A 328 13.94 18.33 -22.62
CA ILE A 328 13.26 19.59 -22.25
C ILE A 328 12.40 20.17 -23.38
N GLU A 329 12.72 19.85 -24.64
CA GLU A 329 11.96 20.29 -25.81
C GLU A 329 10.76 19.37 -26.14
N ASN A 330 10.65 18.23 -25.45
CA ASN A 330 9.66 17.20 -25.73
C ASN A 330 8.60 17.11 -24.63
N GLU A 331 7.36 16.83 -25.03
CA GLU A 331 6.28 16.48 -24.11
C GLU A 331 6.48 15.04 -23.60
N ALA A 332 6.37 14.82 -22.29
CA ALA A 332 6.80 13.58 -21.64
C ALA A 332 6.04 12.33 -22.11
N GLN A 333 4.71 12.41 -22.28
CA GLN A 333 3.90 11.26 -22.71
C GLN A 333 4.18 10.91 -24.17
N SER A 334 4.17 11.91 -25.06
CA SER A 334 4.56 11.74 -26.46
C SER A 334 5.98 11.16 -26.62
N LEU A 335 6.95 11.62 -25.82
CA LEU A 335 8.31 11.09 -25.85
C LEU A 335 8.40 9.66 -25.31
N MET A 336 7.67 9.35 -24.24
CA MET A 336 7.58 8.01 -23.68
C MET A 336 7.15 7.00 -24.75
N TYR A 337 6.07 7.27 -25.49
CA TYR A 337 5.61 6.36 -26.55
C TYR A 337 6.61 6.26 -27.71
N ARG A 338 7.27 7.36 -28.09
CA ARG A 338 8.33 7.34 -29.12
C ARG A 338 9.48 6.43 -28.70
N LEU A 339 10.00 6.57 -27.48
CA LEU A 339 11.08 5.74 -26.94
C LEU A 339 10.69 4.27 -26.85
N GLN A 340 9.49 3.98 -26.32
CA GLN A 340 8.99 2.60 -26.21
C GLN A 340 8.82 1.93 -27.59
N SER A 341 8.39 2.68 -28.62
CA SER A 341 8.21 2.14 -29.97
C SER A 341 9.52 1.70 -30.64
N ILE A 342 10.66 2.25 -30.20
CA ILE A 342 12.01 1.86 -30.64
C ILE A 342 12.72 0.94 -29.63
N GLY A 343 12.00 0.39 -28.65
CA GLY A 343 12.52 -0.62 -27.72
C GLY A 343 13.28 -0.07 -26.51
N ILE A 344 13.19 1.24 -26.24
CA ILE A 344 13.78 1.87 -25.06
C ILE A 344 12.74 1.94 -23.94
N PRO A 345 12.98 1.31 -22.78
CA PRO A 345 12.14 1.48 -21.60
C PRO A 345 12.12 2.96 -21.17
N ALA A 346 10.92 3.53 -21.17
CA ALA A 346 10.68 4.89 -20.71
C ALA A 346 9.31 4.99 -20.03
N GLY A 347 9.18 5.94 -19.11
CA GLY A 347 7.93 6.20 -18.39
C GLY A 347 7.80 7.66 -18.00
N MET A 348 6.67 8.29 -18.31
CA MET A 348 6.35 9.61 -17.77
C MET A 348 6.21 9.53 -16.24
N CYS A 349 6.76 10.49 -15.51
CA CYS A 349 6.56 10.61 -14.07
C CYS A 349 5.15 11.14 -13.79
N GLN A 350 4.17 10.23 -13.79
CA GLN A 350 2.75 10.58 -13.68
C GLN A 350 2.36 11.12 -12.30
N ARG A 351 1.50 12.14 -12.32
CA ARG A 351 0.79 12.71 -11.18
C ARG A 351 -0.49 11.93 -10.89
N THR A 352 -1.18 12.29 -9.80
CA THR A 352 -2.45 11.66 -9.44
C THR A 352 -3.54 11.92 -10.48
N ASP A 353 -3.62 13.15 -11.02
CA ASP A 353 -4.58 13.50 -12.07
C ASP A 353 -4.27 12.78 -13.38
N ASP A 354 -2.99 12.67 -13.77
CA ASP A 354 -2.59 11.91 -14.97
C ASP A 354 -3.09 10.45 -14.90
N LYS A 355 -2.86 9.78 -13.77
CA LYS A 355 -3.30 8.39 -13.54
C LYS A 355 -4.82 8.22 -13.60
N MET A 356 -5.56 9.22 -13.13
CA MET A 356 -7.02 9.16 -12.99
C MET A 356 -7.77 9.55 -14.26
N GLU A 357 -7.23 10.52 -15.01
CA GLU A 357 -7.91 11.19 -16.11
C GLU A 357 -7.40 10.78 -17.49
N SER A 358 -6.11 10.45 -17.64
CA SER A 358 -5.48 10.30 -18.96
C SER A 358 -4.66 9.02 -19.18
N ASP A 359 -4.41 8.20 -18.15
CA ASP A 359 -3.69 6.93 -18.32
C ASP A 359 -4.58 5.85 -18.96
N GLU A 360 -4.34 5.60 -20.26
CA GLU A 360 -5.04 4.60 -21.06
C GLU A 360 -4.83 3.17 -20.55
N GLN A 361 -3.65 2.85 -19.99
CA GLN A 361 -3.35 1.52 -19.48
C GLN A 361 -4.09 1.25 -18.16
N LEU A 362 -4.16 2.22 -17.25
CA LEU A 362 -4.94 2.09 -16.01
C LEU A 362 -6.44 2.05 -16.29
N SER A 363 -6.91 2.79 -17.30
CA SER A 363 -8.28 2.71 -17.82
C SER A 363 -8.59 1.32 -18.40
N PHE A 364 -7.74 0.82 -19.30
CA PHE A 364 -7.87 -0.52 -19.90
C PHE A 364 -7.87 -1.63 -18.85
N ARG A 365 -7.10 -1.46 -17.77
CA ARG A 365 -7.03 -2.41 -16.65
C ARG A 365 -8.18 -2.28 -15.65
N ASP A 366 -9.07 -1.30 -15.83
CA ASP A 366 -10.14 -0.98 -14.89
C ASP A 366 -9.60 -0.87 -13.45
N PHE A 367 -8.57 -0.04 -13.28
CA PHE A 367 -7.86 0.05 -12.02
C PHE A 367 -8.56 0.93 -10.98
N TYR A 368 -9.52 1.77 -11.38
CA TYR A 368 -10.20 2.70 -10.47
C TYR A 368 -11.72 2.51 -10.48
N PRO A 369 -12.22 1.39 -9.92
CA PRO A 369 -13.65 1.13 -9.84
C PRO A 369 -14.38 2.15 -8.95
N SER A 370 -15.67 2.34 -9.23
CA SER A 370 -16.57 3.16 -8.41
C SER A 370 -17.27 2.32 -7.35
N ALA A 371 -17.53 2.93 -6.19
CA ALA A 371 -18.41 2.37 -5.16
C ALA A 371 -19.14 3.47 -4.39
N PRO A 372 -20.31 3.16 -3.80
CA PRO A 372 -21.05 4.09 -2.97
C PRO A 372 -20.41 4.24 -1.58
N HIS A 373 -20.53 5.44 -1.01
CA HIS A 373 -20.27 5.74 0.39
C HIS A 373 -21.43 6.56 0.96
N ASP A 374 -22.04 6.11 2.05
CA ASP A 374 -23.30 6.65 2.56
C ASP A 374 -23.30 8.15 2.88
N HIS A 375 -22.14 8.73 3.20
CA HIS A 375 -22.00 10.17 3.45
C HIS A 375 -21.41 10.96 2.27
N LEU A 376 -20.60 10.31 1.43
CA LEU A 376 -19.78 11.01 0.42
C LEU A 376 -20.36 10.85 -1.00
N GLY A 377 -21.27 9.89 -1.19
CA GLY A 377 -21.81 9.52 -2.49
C GLY A 377 -20.91 8.51 -3.21
N GLU A 378 -21.07 8.41 -4.52
CA GLU A 378 -20.28 7.50 -5.35
C GLU A 378 -18.90 8.11 -5.65
N HIS A 379 -17.85 7.32 -5.42
CA HIS A 379 -16.47 7.72 -5.68
C HIS A 379 -15.67 6.59 -6.32
N ARG A 380 -14.59 6.97 -7.01
CA ARG A 380 -13.58 6.03 -7.50
C ARG A 380 -12.57 5.73 -6.41
N TYR A 381 -12.17 4.47 -6.33
CA TYR A 381 -11.17 3.96 -5.38
C TYR A 381 -10.04 3.28 -6.16
N GLU A 382 -8.83 3.21 -5.60
CA GLU A 382 -7.79 2.40 -6.19
C GLU A 382 -8.12 0.91 -6.08
N GLY A 383 -7.99 0.23 -7.19
CA GLY A 383 -8.30 -1.17 -7.32
C GLY A 383 -7.23 -2.07 -6.72
N TYR A 384 -7.57 -3.35 -6.59
CA TYR A 384 -6.60 -4.35 -6.18
C TYR A 384 -5.54 -4.55 -7.28
N PRO A 385 -4.24 -4.49 -6.96
CA PRO A 385 -3.16 -4.50 -7.95
C PRO A 385 -2.84 -5.90 -8.51
N ALA A 386 -3.86 -6.77 -8.62
CA ALA A 386 -3.77 -8.08 -9.26
C ALA A 386 -5.08 -8.43 -9.97
N LYS A 387 -4.96 -9.19 -11.05
CA LYS A 387 -6.09 -9.80 -11.76
C LYS A 387 -5.90 -11.32 -11.64
N PHE A 388 -6.94 -12.03 -11.23
CA PHE A 388 -6.91 -13.48 -11.04
C PHE A 388 -7.76 -14.15 -12.12
N SER A 389 -7.30 -15.29 -12.64
CA SER A 389 -8.05 -16.08 -13.62
C SER A 389 -9.36 -16.62 -13.03
N ASP A 390 -9.30 -17.16 -11.82
CA ASP A 390 -10.39 -17.97 -11.22
C ASP A 390 -10.85 -17.44 -9.84
N ALA A 391 -10.50 -16.21 -9.51
CA ALA A 391 -10.93 -15.53 -8.29
C ALA A 391 -11.26 -14.06 -8.58
N ARG A 392 -11.99 -13.41 -7.68
CA ARG A 392 -12.19 -11.96 -7.71
C ARG A 392 -11.74 -11.31 -6.40
N TRP A 393 -11.65 -9.99 -6.44
CA TRP A 393 -11.66 -9.13 -5.26
C TRP A 393 -12.93 -8.25 -5.35
N LYS A 394 -13.28 -7.55 -4.27
CA LYS A 394 -14.49 -6.72 -4.22
C LYS A 394 -14.20 -5.25 -3.95
N MET A 395 -14.98 -4.40 -4.60
CA MET A 395 -15.11 -2.97 -4.29
C MET A 395 -16.62 -2.66 -4.23
N GLU A 396 -17.26 -3.03 -3.12
CA GLU A 396 -18.72 -2.99 -2.99
C GLU A 396 -19.21 -1.75 -2.24
N ARG A 397 -18.43 -1.24 -1.29
CA ARG A 397 -18.74 -0.04 -0.51
C ARG A 397 -17.49 0.71 -0.06
N GLY A 398 -17.63 2.01 0.13
CA GLY A 398 -16.67 2.83 0.87
C GLY A 398 -16.56 2.44 2.34
N ALA A 399 -15.78 3.19 3.11
CA ALA A 399 -15.64 2.91 4.54
C ALA A 399 -16.97 3.05 5.29
N PRO A 400 -17.14 2.32 6.42
CA PRO A 400 -18.32 2.48 7.24
C PRO A 400 -18.34 3.84 7.94
N LEU A 401 -19.54 4.42 8.05
CA LEU A 401 -19.77 5.51 8.99
C LEU A 401 -19.47 5.01 10.41
N LEU A 402 -19.21 5.92 11.35
CA LEU A 402 -19.01 5.55 12.75
C LEU A 402 -20.26 4.80 13.28
N GLY A 403 -20.07 3.55 13.70
CA GLY A 403 -21.15 2.70 14.21
C GLY A 403 -22.21 2.28 13.17
N GLN A 404 -21.96 2.46 11.86
CA GLN A 404 -22.95 2.21 10.81
C GLN A 404 -23.57 0.82 10.89
N ASP A 405 -22.75 -0.18 11.23
CA ASP A 405 -23.12 -1.58 11.19
C ASP A 405 -23.34 -2.16 12.60
N THR A 406 -23.34 -1.33 13.66
CA THR A 406 -23.47 -1.79 15.07
C THR A 406 -24.70 -2.66 15.28
N PHE A 407 -25.88 -2.20 14.84
CA PHE A 407 -27.12 -2.96 15.06
C PHE A 407 -27.12 -4.30 14.29
N ASP A 408 -26.69 -4.30 13.03
CA ASP A 408 -26.62 -5.50 12.19
C ASP A 408 -25.64 -6.54 12.75
N VAL A 409 -24.42 -6.12 13.10
CA VAL A 409 -23.40 -7.00 13.63
C VAL A 409 -23.83 -7.59 14.98
N LEU A 410 -24.36 -6.77 15.90
CA LEU A 410 -24.76 -7.25 17.22
C LEU A 410 -25.94 -8.24 17.13
N THR A 411 -26.91 -8.01 16.25
CA THR A 411 -28.07 -8.89 16.12
C THR A 411 -27.77 -10.14 15.29
N ASN A 412 -27.22 -9.98 14.09
CA ASN A 412 -27.11 -11.07 13.12
C ASN A 412 -25.84 -11.91 13.29
N LEU A 413 -24.73 -11.33 13.79
CA LEU A 413 -23.48 -12.07 14.02
C LEU A 413 -23.28 -12.45 15.49
N LEU A 414 -23.56 -11.53 16.42
CA LEU A 414 -23.36 -11.76 17.86
C LEU A 414 -24.59 -12.31 18.59
N GLU A 415 -25.70 -12.46 17.86
CA GLU A 415 -26.94 -13.10 18.32
C GLU A 415 -27.60 -12.40 19.52
N TYR A 416 -27.39 -11.08 19.68
CA TYR A 416 -28.17 -10.28 20.61
C TYR A 416 -29.59 -10.03 20.07
N SER A 417 -30.57 -10.01 20.95
CA SER A 417 -31.91 -9.55 20.62
C SER A 417 -31.93 -8.05 20.34
N PRO A 418 -32.85 -7.55 19.50
CA PRO A 418 -33.03 -6.11 19.29
C PRO A 418 -33.20 -5.30 20.60
N GLU A 419 -33.81 -5.90 21.63
CA GLU A 419 -33.99 -5.28 22.94
C GLU A 419 -32.68 -5.16 23.71
N GLU A 420 -31.82 -6.19 23.69
CA GLU A 420 -30.48 -6.10 24.28
C GLU A 420 -29.64 -5.03 23.60
N VAL A 421 -29.68 -4.93 22.26
CA VAL A 421 -28.95 -3.90 21.53
C VAL A 421 -29.47 -2.50 21.85
N ALA A 422 -30.79 -2.31 21.94
CA ALA A 422 -31.39 -1.04 22.35
C ALA A 422 -30.94 -0.63 23.76
N ASN A 423 -30.88 -1.58 24.70
CA ASN A 423 -30.36 -1.33 26.05
C ASN A 423 -28.88 -0.95 26.04
N MET A 424 -28.05 -1.62 25.23
CA MET A 424 -26.63 -1.30 25.09
C MET A 424 -26.40 0.13 24.55
N ILE A 425 -27.20 0.58 23.58
CA ILE A 425 -27.16 1.95 23.07
C ILE A 425 -27.57 2.94 24.18
N ALA A 426 -28.65 2.64 24.91
CA ALA A 426 -29.13 3.50 25.99
C ALA A 426 -28.13 3.64 27.14
N GLU A 427 -27.33 2.59 27.41
CA GLU A 427 -26.27 2.58 28.41
C GLU A 427 -24.92 3.15 27.90
N LEU A 428 -24.84 3.58 26.64
CA LEU A 428 -23.59 4.06 26.00
C LEU A 428 -22.49 2.98 26.01
N ALA A 429 -22.90 1.71 25.93
CA ALA A 429 -22.01 0.59 25.73
C ALA A 429 -21.57 0.45 24.28
N VAL A 430 -22.40 0.92 23.34
CA VAL A 430 -22.16 1.04 21.91
C VAL A 430 -22.66 2.37 21.40
#